data_AF-A0A821QYZ9-F1
#
_entry.id   AF-A0A821QYZ9-F1
#
_cell.length_a   1.000
_cell.length_b   1.000
_cell.length_c   1.000
_cell.angle_alpha   90.00
_cell.angle_beta   90.00
_cell.angle_gamma   90.00
#
_symmetry.space_group_name_H-M   'P 1'
#
loop_
_entity.id
_entity.type
_entity.pdbx_description
1 polymer ?
#
loop_
_entity_poly.entity_id
_entity_poly.type
_entity_poly.pdbx_seq_one_letter_code
_entity_poly.pdbx_strand_id
1 'polypeptide(L)'
;MLGESFQIVHFLCIAFPIIEESTTTGATVASTIITTGTTGTTVITTTAPCPTGYVRTLSGSCVNLLIDFNNCGSIGYVCASTYTSCSNGACSGAPAVQLTGAVAVSGWGGTTSIDDAYLTLSLPFSISLYGYSTPSASVQSNGCVCLGGCSSAYSNTALPSSSFSGPTAFGLWDDLYIYAGTSQTVYYAATGTYPNRSLVFEFYTAHFSSSTRYFHFQIVFYEASPYIVSYLYYQASDGGASATIGVQSSGNGPSITYSVNLATVPYGTSTTNTPTLTVTFDTNNGTYSSSG
;
A
#
# COMPACT_ATOMS: atom_id res chain seq x y z
N MET A 1 78.47 8.59 -30.46
CA MET A 1 78.26 7.93 -29.16
C MET A 1 76.89 8.32 -28.66
N LEU A 2 76.05 7.30 -28.37
CA LEU A 2 74.75 7.35 -27.67
C LEU A 2 73.66 8.15 -28.42
N GLY A 3 72.62 7.59 -29.04
CA GLY A 3 71.95 6.30 -28.88
C GLY A 3 70.82 6.42 -27.86
N GLU A 4 69.63 6.84 -28.28
CA GLU A 4 68.39 6.57 -27.52
C GLU A 4 67.20 6.22 -28.42
N SER A 5 66.42 5.28 -27.87
CA SER A 5 65.50 4.36 -28.51
C SER A 5 64.08 4.94 -28.59
N PHE A 6 63.42 4.77 -29.74
CA PHE A 6 61.97 4.97 -29.84
C PHE A 6 61.26 3.76 -29.22
N GLN A 7 60.63 3.94 -28.06
CA GLN A 7 59.71 2.94 -27.50
C GLN A 7 58.37 3.00 -28.26
N ILE A 8 58.09 1.93 -29.01
CA ILE A 8 56.75 1.59 -29.48
C ILE A 8 55.98 1.04 -28.28
N VAL A 9 55.00 1.78 -27.79
CA VAL A 9 54.08 1.31 -26.75
C VAL A 9 52.98 0.50 -27.45
N HIS A 10 53.04 -0.84 -27.33
CA HIS A 10 51.92 -1.70 -27.68
C HIS A 10 50.75 -1.39 -26.74
N PHE A 11 49.67 -0.81 -27.26
CA PHE A 11 48.38 -0.80 -26.58
C PHE A 11 47.80 -2.21 -26.62
N LEU A 12 47.87 -2.90 -25.47
CA LEU A 12 47.14 -4.15 -25.27
C LEU A 12 45.66 -3.79 -25.12
N CYS A 13 44.86 -4.07 -26.16
CA CYS A 13 43.42 -3.93 -26.11
C CYS A 13 42.86 -5.03 -25.18
N ILE A 14 42.53 -4.67 -23.95
CA ILE A 14 41.78 -5.57 -23.05
C ILE A 14 40.33 -5.48 -23.49
N ALA A 15 39.85 -6.50 -24.21
CA ALA A 15 38.44 -6.66 -24.49
C ALA A 15 37.69 -6.91 -23.17
N PHE A 16 36.95 -5.93 -22.68
CA PHE A 16 35.93 -6.15 -21.66
C PHE A 16 34.78 -6.95 -22.30
N PRO A 17 34.32 -8.06 -21.69
CA PRO A 17 33.12 -8.72 -22.18
C PRO A 17 31.93 -7.78 -22.03
N ILE A 18 31.26 -7.49 -23.14
CA ILE A 18 29.96 -6.84 -23.17
C ILE A 18 28.96 -7.86 -22.60
N ILE A 19 28.40 -7.59 -21.43
CA ILE A 19 27.25 -8.35 -20.93
C ILE A 19 26.02 -7.70 -21.56
N GLU A 20 25.50 -8.31 -22.63
CA GLU A 20 24.14 -8.01 -23.07
C GLU A 20 23.16 -8.57 -22.03
N GLU A 21 22.40 -7.67 -21.39
CA GLU A 21 21.33 -8.05 -20.47
C GLU A 21 20.14 -8.57 -21.30
N SER A 22 20.07 -9.89 -21.44
CA SER A 22 18.92 -10.58 -22.02
C SER A 22 17.84 -10.72 -20.94
N THR A 23 16.75 -9.96 -21.08
CA THR A 23 15.52 -10.17 -20.32
C THR A 23 14.86 -11.47 -20.77
N THR A 24 15.27 -12.61 -20.20
CA THR A 24 14.52 -13.86 -20.29
C THR A 24 14.09 -14.30 -18.90
N THR A 25 12.78 -14.37 -18.72
CA THR A 25 12.11 -15.04 -17.61
C THR A 25 12.51 -16.52 -17.63
N GLY A 26 13.25 -16.95 -16.61
CA GLY A 26 13.53 -18.36 -16.33
C GLY A 26 14.64 -18.98 -17.18
N ALA A 27 15.88 -18.50 -17.06
CA ALA A 27 17.05 -19.21 -17.58
C ALA A 27 18.00 -19.62 -16.44
N THR A 28 18.25 -20.93 -16.33
CA THR A 28 19.32 -21.49 -15.49
C THR A 28 20.67 -21.08 -16.09
N VAL A 29 21.40 -20.18 -15.44
CA VAL A 29 22.73 -19.78 -15.90
C VAL A 29 23.74 -20.85 -15.49
N ALA A 30 24.14 -21.71 -16.43
CA ALA A 30 25.26 -22.62 -16.23
C ALA A 30 26.57 -21.83 -16.44
N SER A 31 27.37 -21.67 -15.38
CA SER A 31 28.73 -21.15 -15.49
C SER A 31 29.74 -22.29 -15.35
N THR A 32 30.67 -22.40 -16.32
CA THR A 32 31.71 -23.43 -16.34
C THR A 32 32.96 -22.89 -15.66
N ILE A 33 33.27 -23.37 -14.45
CA ILE A 33 34.57 -23.12 -13.81
C ILE A 33 35.54 -24.23 -14.25
N ILE A 34 36.54 -23.88 -15.06
CA ILE A 34 37.61 -24.80 -15.44
C ILE A 34 38.70 -24.73 -14.37
N THR A 35 38.68 -25.68 -13.43
CA THR A 35 39.83 -25.99 -12.57
C THR A 35 40.43 -27.30 -13.04
N THR A 36 41.73 -27.29 -13.34
CA THR A 36 42.53 -28.41 -13.83
C THR A 36 42.29 -29.67 -13.00
N GLY A 37 41.81 -30.74 -13.64
CA GLY A 37 42.03 -32.12 -13.17
C GLY A 37 40.82 -33.03 -12.93
N THR A 38 39.58 -32.52 -12.88
CA THR A 38 38.41 -33.41 -12.74
C THR A 38 37.16 -32.77 -13.34
N THR A 39 36.53 -33.43 -14.31
CA THR A 39 35.27 -33.00 -14.93
C THR A 39 34.12 -33.21 -13.94
N GLY A 40 33.93 -32.26 -13.02
CA GLY A 40 32.76 -32.20 -12.14
C GLY A 40 31.89 -31.01 -12.54
N THR A 41 30.74 -31.28 -13.15
CA THR A 41 29.72 -30.25 -13.39
C THR A 41 29.10 -29.86 -12.04
N THR A 42 29.59 -28.80 -11.41
CA THR A 42 28.96 -28.24 -10.21
C THR A 42 27.89 -27.25 -10.68
N VAL A 43 26.64 -27.69 -10.69
CA VAL A 43 25.50 -26.79 -10.96
C VAL A 43 25.32 -25.91 -9.71
N ILE A 44 25.86 -24.69 -9.73
CA ILE A 44 25.55 -23.68 -8.71
C ILE A 44 24.20 -23.07 -9.10
N THR A 45 23.13 -23.58 -8.51
CA THR A 45 21.80 -22.95 -8.59
C THR A 45 21.81 -21.67 -7.75
N THR A 46 22.11 -20.53 -8.38
CA THR A 46 21.92 -19.23 -7.73
C THR A 46 20.42 -18.93 -7.68
N THR A 47 19.79 -19.22 -6.54
CA THR A 47 18.40 -18.82 -6.29
C THR A 47 18.30 -17.29 -6.35
N ALA A 48 17.39 -16.78 -7.19
CA ALA A 48 17.15 -15.35 -7.34
C ALA A 48 16.91 -14.69 -5.97
N PRO A 49 17.47 -13.50 -5.68
CA PRO A 49 17.30 -12.83 -4.38
C PRO A 49 15.83 -12.49 -4.09
N CYS A 50 15.48 -12.36 -2.81
CA CYS A 50 14.13 -11.93 -2.45
C CYS A 50 13.90 -10.45 -2.78
N PRO A 51 12.65 -10.02 -3.05
CA PRO A 51 12.32 -8.61 -3.18
C PRO A 51 12.70 -7.82 -1.93
N THR A 52 12.94 -6.52 -2.09
CA THR A 52 13.19 -5.61 -0.97
C THR A 52 12.08 -5.73 0.09
N GLY A 53 12.47 -5.91 1.35
CA GLY A 53 11.52 -6.11 2.47
C GLY A 53 11.12 -7.57 2.75
N TYR A 54 11.66 -8.53 1.99
CA TYR A 54 11.41 -9.96 2.19
C TYR A 54 12.68 -10.70 2.62
N VAL A 55 12.50 -11.70 3.47
CA VAL A 55 13.56 -12.59 3.95
C VAL A 55 13.34 -13.98 3.37
N ARG A 56 14.43 -14.65 2.98
CA ARG A 56 14.39 -16.01 2.46
C ARG A 56 14.28 -17.02 3.61
N THR A 57 13.28 -17.89 3.56
CA THR A 57 13.15 -19.04 4.45
C THR A 57 14.13 -20.15 4.07
N LEU A 58 14.34 -21.10 4.99
CA LEU A 58 15.13 -22.31 4.70
C LEU A 58 14.54 -23.17 3.58
N SER A 59 13.22 -23.09 3.34
CA SER A 59 12.54 -23.73 2.20
C SER A 59 12.74 -23.00 0.87
N GLY A 60 13.44 -21.86 0.88
CA GLY A 60 13.67 -21.04 -0.31
C GLY A 60 12.54 -20.06 -0.65
N SER A 61 11.50 -19.97 0.17
CA SER A 61 10.38 -19.04 -0.02
C SER A 61 10.75 -17.64 0.49
N CYS A 62 10.28 -16.59 -0.18
CA CYS A 62 10.43 -15.22 0.32
C CYS A 62 9.22 -14.85 1.18
N VAL A 63 9.45 -14.45 2.42
CA VAL A 63 8.40 -14.08 3.39
C VAL A 63 8.64 -12.67 3.90
N ASN A 64 7.55 -11.94 4.19
CA ASN A 64 7.64 -10.61 4.76
C ASN A 64 7.34 -10.67 6.26
N LEU A 65 8.38 -10.53 7.07
CA LEU A 65 8.26 -10.67 8.53
C LEU A 65 7.37 -9.62 9.18
N LEU A 66 7.01 -8.55 8.47
CA LEU A 66 6.17 -7.50 9.01
C LEU A 66 4.67 -7.83 8.94
N ILE A 67 4.26 -8.73 8.04
CA ILE A 67 2.84 -8.97 7.73
C ILE A 67 2.47 -10.44 7.59
N ASP A 68 3.44 -11.35 7.50
CA ASP A 68 3.19 -12.78 7.36
C ASP A 68 2.83 -13.39 8.72
N PHE A 69 1.58 -13.85 8.86
CA PHE A 69 1.04 -14.48 10.07
C PHE A 69 1.85 -15.69 10.56
N ASN A 70 2.49 -16.42 9.64
CA ASN A 70 3.27 -17.62 9.94
C ASN A 70 4.76 -17.32 10.19
N ASN A 71 5.17 -16.07 9.96
CA ASN A 71 6.55 -15.62 10.05
C ASN A 71 6.64 -14.25 10.74
N CYS A 72 5.79 -14.00 11.74
CA CYS A 72 5.59 -12.66 12.27
C CYS A 72 6.77 -12.21 13.14
N GLY A 73 7.47 -11.16 12.71
CA GLY A 73 8.70 -10.67 13.36
C GLY A 73 9.91 -11.59 13.20
N SER A 74 9.70 -12.89 12.97
CA SER A 74 10.75 -13.87 12.72
C SER A 74 10.22 -15.08 11.94
N ILE A 75 11.10 -15.73 11.17
CA ILE A 75 10.74 -16.90 10.35
C ILE A 75 10.22 -18.02 11.25
N GLY A 76 9.05 -18.56 10.92
CA GLY A 76 8.39 -19.64 11.66
C GLY A 76 7.70 -19.22 12.95
N TYR A 77 7.70 -17.93 13.31
CA TYR A 77 6.88 -17.45 14.41
C TYR A 77 5.44 -17.26 13.96
N VAL A 78 4.62 -18.25 14.30
CA VAL A 78 3.19 -18.27 13.99
C VAL A 78 2.43 -17.59 15.14
N CYS A 79 1.59 -16.63 14.79
CA CYS A 79 0.73 -15.97 15.77
C CYS A 79 -0.28 -16.94 16.40
N ALA A 80 -0.50 -16.79 17.71
CA ALA A 80 -1.51 -17.59 18.41
C ALA A 80 -2.91 -17.36 17.82
N SER A 81 -3.79 -18.37 17.88
CA SER A 81 -5.12 -18.34 17.27
C SER A 81 -6.07 -17.26 17.83
N THR A 82 -5.70 -16.61 18.93
CA THR A 82 -6.41 -15.44 19.49
C THR A 82 -6.12 -14.15 18.71
N TYR A 83 -5.08 -14.14 17.88
CA TYR A 83 -4.72 -13.05 16.98
C TYR A 83 -5.23 -13.36 15.57
N THR A 84 -5.55 -12.32 14.81
CA THR A 84 -6.12 -12.40 13.45
C THR A 84 -5.12 -11.97 12.38
N SER A 85 -3.97 -11.37 12.76
CA SER A 85 -2.92 -10.95 11.83
C SER A 85 -1.50 -10.88 12.40
N CYS A 86 -0.54 -10.67 11.51
CA CYS A 86 0.74 -10.05 11.81
C CYS A 86 0.73 -8.60 11.31
N SER A 87 1.14 -7.68 12.16
CA SER A 87 1.24 -6.25 11.84
C SER A 87 2.55 -5.69 12.38
N ASN A 88 3.36 -5.14 11.47
CA ASN A 88 4.71 -4.64 11.74
C ASN A 88 5.58 -5.64 12.54
N GLY A 89 5.42 -6.93 12.28
CA GLY A 89 6.18 -7.99 12.95
C GLY A 89 5.70 -8.36 14.35
N ALA A 90 4.52 -7.89 14.74
CA ALA A 90 3.85 -8.28 15.98
C ALA A 90 2.48 -8.92 15.69
N CYS A 91 2.14 -9.96 16.46
CA CYS A 91 0.82 -10.57 16.36
C CYS A 91 -0.25 -9.60 16.82
N SER A 92 -1.33 -9.54 16.06
CA SER A 92 -2.34 -8.50 16.18
C SER A 92 -3.73 -9.11 16.12
N GLY A 93 -4.62 -8.64 17.02
CA GLY A 93 -6.05 -8.99 17.02
C GLY A 93 -6.85 -8.25 15.95
N ALA A 94 -6.16 -7.49 15.08
CA ALA A 94 -6.72 -6.91 13.88
C ALA A 94 -6.74 -7.90 12.72
N PRO A 95 -7.67 -7.77 11.75
CA PRO A 95 -7.56 -8.42 10.45
C PRO A 95 -6.18 -8.20 9.85
N ALA A 96 -5.69 -9.15 9.04
CA ALA A 96 -4.42 -8.97 8.34
C ALA A 96 -4.49 -7.71 7.49
N VAL A 97 -3.45 -6.88 7.57
CA VAL A 97 -3.24 -5.81 6.59
C VAL A 97 -3.25 -6.49 5.23
N GLN A 98 -4.25 -6.19 4.43
CA GLN A 98 -4.47 -6.84 3.13
C GLN A 98 -3.39 -6.39 2.14
N LEU A 99 -2.86 -5.19 2.35
CA LEU A 99 -1.83 -4.60 1.53
C LEU A 99 -0.45 -5.20 1.82
N THR A 100 -0.03 -6.08 0.92
CA THR A 100 1.29 -6.68 0.95
C THR A 100 2.40 -5.65 0.70
N GLY A 101 3.41 -5.61 1.57
CA GLY A 101 4.53 -4.65 1.46
C GLY A 101 4.19 -3.22 1.88
N ALA A 102 3.09 -3.02 2.60
CA ALA A 102 2.67 -1.70 3.03
C ALA A 102 3.55 -1.10 4.11
N VAL A 103 3.59 0.24 4.09
CA VAL A 103 4.27 1.05 5.10
C VAL A 103 3.20 1.77 5.92
N ALA A 104 3.33 1.74 7.25
CA ALA A 104 2.45 2.51 8.13
C ALA A 104 2.72 4.01 7.97
N VAL A 105 1.69 4.84 8.07
CA VAL A 105 1.83 6.29 8.13
C VAL A 105 2.69 6.65 9.35
N SER A 106 3.79 7.36 9.12
CA SER A 106 4.78 7.63 10.16
C SER A 106 4.15 8.38 11.33
N GLY A 107 4.39 7.87 12.55
CA GLY A 107 3.88 8.45 13.79
C GLY A 107 2.42 8.09 14.11
N TRP A 108 1.73 7.31 13.28
CA TRP A 108 0.33 6.92 13.51
C TRP A 108 0.22 5.52 14.11
N GLY A 109 -0.46 5.40 15.25
CA GLY A 109 -0.63 4.14 15.98
C GLY A 109 0.58 3.78 16.85
N GLY A 110 0.71 2.50 17.20
CA GLY A 110 1.78 2.03 18.10
C GLY A 110 1.58 2.59 19.51
N THR A 111 2.44 3.51 19.95
CA THR A 111 2.36 4.13 21.28
C THR A 111 1.58 5.45 21.32
N THR A 112 1.14 5.94 20.16
CA THR A 112 0.52 7.26 20.02
C THR A 112 -0.90 7.11 19.51
N SER A 113 -1.83 7.79 20.17
CA SER A 113 -3.20 7.90 19.67
C SER A 113 -3.30 9.03 18.66
N ILE A 114 -4.11 8.85 17.61
CA ILE A 114 -4.33 9.85 16.57
C ILE A 114 -5.83 10.12 16.46
N ASP A 115 -6.16 11.41 16.49
CA ASP A 115 -7.50 11.97 16.43
C ASP A 115 -7.42 13.29 15.68
N ASP A 116 -8.44 13.60 14.86
CA ASP A 116 -8.56 14.88 14.15
C ASP A 116 -7.25 15.39 13.53
N ALA A 117 -6.55 14.50 12.84
CA ALA A 117 -5.24 14.79 12.28
C ALA A 117 -5.15 14.39 10.81
N TYR A 118 -4.23 15.03 10.10
CA TYR A 118 -3.84 14.59 8.78
C TYR A 118 -2.32 14.71 8.59
N LEU A 119 -1.77 13.86 7.73
CA LEU A 119 -0.36 13.89 7.34
C LEU A 119 -0.23 13.85 5.82
N THR A 120 0.57 14.75 5.26
CA THR A 120 0.89 14.75 3.83
C THR A 120 2.04 13.80 3.53
N LEU A 121 1.82 12.91 2.56
CA LEU A 121 2.77 11.92 2.08
C LEU A 121 3.27 12.29 0.68
N SER A 122 4.56 12.10 0.44
CA SER A 122 5.11 12.06 -0.92
C SER A 122 4.89 10.67 -1.52
N LEU A 123 4.37 10.65 -2.76
CA LEU A 123 3.92 9.43 -3.41
C LEU A 123 4.92 8.96 -4.48
N PRO A 124 5.02 7.64 -4.74
CA PRO A 124 5.93 7.10 -5.75
C PRO A 124 5.50 7.41 -7.19
N PHE A 125 4.27 7.89 -7.38
CA PHE A 125 3.72 8.41 -8.63
C PHE A 125 2.49 9.27 -8.35
N SER A 126 2.06 10.06 -9.32
CA SER A 126 0.89 10.92 -9.16
C SER A 126 -0.41 10.13 -9.14
N ILE A 127 -1.29 10.46 -8.19
CA ILE A 127 -2.69 10.01 -8.19
C ILE A 127 -3.60 11.16 -8.61
N SER A 128 -4.81 10.84 -9.08
CA SER A 128 -5.68 11.83 -9.71
C SER A 128 -7.14 11.69 -9.32
N LEU A 129 -7.83 12.82 -9.17
CA LEU A 129 -9.28 12.92 -8.90
C LEU A 129 -9.80 14.25 -9.48
N TYR A 130 -10.97 14.26 -10.15
CA TYR A 130 -11.58 15.47 -10.71
C TYR A 130 -10.65 16.37 -11.56
N GLY A 131 -9.93 15.81 -12.52
CA GLY A 131 -9.02 16.59 -13.38
C GLY A 131 -7.76 17.11 -12.69
N TYR A 132 -7.58 16.82 -11.39
CA TYR A 132 -6.41 17.19 -10.60
C TYR A 132 -5.51 15.98 -10.39
N SER A 133 -4.20 16.15 -10.59
CA SER A 133 -3.19 15.10 -10.41
C SER A 133 -2.02 15.62 -9.58
N THR A 134 -1.54 14.82 -8.63
CA THR A 134 -0.49 15.23 -7.69
C THR A 134 0.36 14.04 -7.22
N PRO A 135 1.68 14.20 -7.05
CA PRO A 135 2.55 13.22 -6.40
C PRO A 135 2.54 13.36 -4.87
N SER A 136 1.53 14.01 -4.30
CA SER A 136 1.39 14.22 -2.86
C SER A 136 -0.06 14.13 -2.44
N ALA A 137 -0.34 13.43 -1.35
CA ALA A 137 -1.68 13.30 -0.80
C ALA A 137 -1.65 13.39 0.73
N SER A 138 -2.67 13.99 1.31
CA SER A 138 -2.87 13.99 2.76
C SER A 138 -3.82 12.87 3.15
N VAL A 139 -3.37 12.02 4.08
CA VAL A 139 -4.20 11.02 4.75
C VAL A 139 -4.77 11.65 6.01
N GLN A 140 -6.08 11.54 6.22
CA GLN A 140 -6.80 12.10 7.36
C GLN A 140 -7.31 10.97 8.26
N SER A 141 -7.18 11.11 9.59
CA SER A 141 -7.55 10.08 10.57
C SER A 141 -9.02 9.67 10.46
N ASN A 142 -9.87 10.64 10.12
CA ASN A 142 -11.31 10.54 9.93
C ASN A 142 -11.71 9.92 8.57
N GLY A 143 -10.86 9.06 7.98
CA GLY A 143 -11.26 8.19 6.86
C GLY A 143 -11.22 8.84 5.47
N CYS A 144 -10.45 9.90 5.28
CA CYS A 144 -10.33 10.61 3.99
C CYS A 144 -8.90 10.63 3.42
N VAL A 145 -8.82 10.77 2.10
CA VAL A 145 -7.58 11.08 1.37
C VAL A 145 -7.78 12.36 0.53
N CYS A 146 -6.99 13.39 0.80
CA CYS A 146 -7.10 14.71 0.19
C CYS A 146 -5.94 14.97 -0.79
N LEU A 147 -6.21 15.51 -1.97
CA LEU A 147 -5.19 15.80 -3.00
C LEU A 147 -4.84 17.30 -3.09
N GLY A 148 -5.74 18.21 -2.70
CA GLY A 148 -5.60 19.66 -2.96
C GLY A 148 -5.85 20.56 -1.75
N GLY A 149 -5.54 20.07 -0.55
CA GLY A 149 -5.88 20.72 0.73
C GLY A 149 -6.79 19.84 1.56
N CYS A 150 -6.47 19.69 2.85
CA CYS A 150 -7.14 18.75 3.75
C CYS A 150 -7.61 19.46 5.01
N SER A 151 -8.51 18.81 5.75
CA SER A 151 -9.09 19.30 6.98
C SER A 151 -9.10 18.19 8.03
N SER A 152 -9.06 18.56 9.30
CA SER A 152 -9.23 17.65 10.43
C SER A 152 -10.69 17.41 10.81
N ALA A 153 -11.66 17.88 10.02
CA ALA A 153 -13.08 17.74 10.36
C ALA A 153 -13.47 16.27 10.60
N TYR A 154 -13.96 15.96 11.80
CA TYR A 154 -14.61 14.68 12.15
C TYR A 154 -16.10 14.67 11.85
N SER A 155 -16.77 15.82 12.00
CA SER A 155 -18.21 15.93 11.78
C SER A 155 -18.52 15.82 10.28
N ASN A 156 -19.04 14.67 9.87
CA ASN A 156 -19.41 14.42 8.50
C ASN A 156 -20.66 15.20 8.08
N THR A 157 -20.79 15.48 6.79
CA THR A 157 -21.95 16.12 6.18
C THR A 157 -22.26 15.47 4.83
N ALA A 158 -23.42 15.80 4.26
CA ALA A 158 -23.63 15.55 2.83
C ALA A 158 -22.58 16.29 1.99
N LEU A 159 -22.19 15.69 0.86
CA LEU A 159 -21.26 16.30 -0.09
C LEU A 159 -22.01 17.21 -1.09
N PRO A 160 -21.38 18.29 -1.57
CA PRO A 160 -20.02 18.73 -1.23
C PRO A 160 -19.94 19.36 0.16
N SER A 161 -18.81 19.19 0.84
CA SER A 161 -18.53 19.79 2.15
C SER A 161 -17.50 20.91 2.02
N SER A 162 -17.83 22.11 2.49
CA SER A 162 -16.94 23.27 2.47
C SER A 162 -15.69 23.12 3.34
N SER A 163 -15.66 22.12 4.25
CA SER A 163 -14.51 21.77 5.08
C SER A 163 -13.29 21.35 4.27
N PHE A 164 -13.47 20.87 3.03
CA PHE A 164 -12.38 20.39 2.18
C PHE A 164 -12.24 21.25 0.93
N SER A 165 -11.14 21.99 0.82
CA SER A 165 -10.92 22.98 -0.24
C SER A 165 -10.61 22.39 -1.61
N GLY A 166 -10.12 21.14 -1.66
CA GLY A 166 -9.69 20.49 -2.90
C GLY A 166 -10.21 19.05 -3.06
N PRO A 167 -9.74 18.35 -4.11
CA PRO A 167 -10.26 17.03 -4.44
C PRO A 167 -10.02 16.05 -3.29
N THR A 168 -11.08 15.39 -2.84
CA THR A 168 -11.07 14.55 -1.65
C THR A 168 -11.86 13.28 -1.88
N ALA A 169 -11.25 12.14 -1.51
CA ALA A 169 -11.88 10.84 -1.44
C ALA A 169 -12.31 10.56 0.00
N PHE A 170 -13.62 10.41 0.23
CA PHE A 170 -14.23 10.11 1.52
C PHE A 170 -14.54 8.62 1.57
N GLY A 171 -13.62 7.82 2.11
CA GLY A 171 -13.77 6.37 2.20
C GLY A 171 -14.79 6.00 3.26
N LEU A 172 -14.71 6.59 4.45
CA LEU A 172 -15.70 6.42 5.50
C LEU A 172 -15.61 7.63 6.44
N TRP A 173 -16.01 8.80 5.93
CA TRP A 173 -15.79 10.05 6.66
C TRP A 173 -16.72 10.16 7.87
N ASP A 174 -16.13 10.10 9.06
CA ASP A 174 -16.77 10.13 10.38
C ASP A 174 -15.71 10.41 11.44
N ASP A 175 -16.09 10.41 12.72
CA ASP A 175 -15.21 10.58 13.87
C ASP A 175 -14.43 9.28 14.20
N LEU A 176 -13.32 9.09 13.48
CA LEU A 176 -12.47 7.90 13.54
C LEU A 176 -11.16 8.20 14.27
N TYR A 177 -10.68 7.16 14.96
CA TYR A 177 -9.60 7.26 15.91
C TYR A 177 -8.67 6.06 15.80
N ILE A 178 -7.39 6.33 16.01
CA ILE A 178 -6.35 5.32 16.13
C ILE A 178 -5.90 5.29 17.58
N TYR A 179 -6.17 4.19 18.30
CA TYR A 179 -5.84 4.06 19.71
C TYR A 179 -4.40 3.58 19.92
N ALA A 180 -3.64 4.28 20.76
CA ALA A 180 -2.36 3.81 21.27
C ALA A 180 -2.49 2.42 21.96
N GLY A 181 -1.44 1.61 21.87
CA GLY A 181 -1.39 0.26 22.41
C GLY A 181 -2.21 -0.76 21.61
N THR A 182 -2.75 -0.35 20.46
CA THR A 182 -3.48 -1.24 19.54
C THR A 182 -2.74 -1.38 18.21
N SER A 183 -3.21 -2.26 17.34
CA SER A 183 -2.74 -2.44 15.98
C SER A 183 -3.40 -1.51 14.95
N GLN A 184 -4.25 -0.58 15.41
CA GLN A 184 -4.88 0.41 14.56
C GLN A 184 -3.84 1.39 14.00
N THR A 185 -3.97 1.70 12.71
CA THR A 185 -3.19 2.70 11.99
C THR A 185 -3.72 2.82 10.56
N VAL A 186 -3.06 3.64 9.75
CA VAL A 186 -3.26 3.67 8.30
C VAL A 186 -1.98 3.19 7.62
N TYR A 187 -2.13 2.30 6.64
CA TYR A 187 -1.05 1.83 5.80
C TYR A 187 -1.18 2.39 4.39
N TYR A 188 -0.07 2.44 3.65
CA TYR A 188 -0.10 2.71 2.23
C TYR A 188 0.98 1.95 1.48
N ALA A 189 0.72 1.66 0.20
CA ALA A 189 1.67 1.01 -0.69
C ALA A 189 1.32 1.27 -2.14
N ALA A 190 2.36 1.30 -2.98
CA ALA A 190 2.19 1.10 -4.41
C ALA A 190 2.23 -0.39 -4.74
N THR A 191 1.28 -0.85 -5.53
CA THR A 191 1.20 -2.23 -6.02
C THR A 191 1.21 -2.24 -7.55
N GLY A 192 1.48 -3.40 -8.13
CA GLY A 192 1.60 -3.55 -9.58
C GLY A 192 2.93 -3.04 -10.14
N THR A 193 3.00 -2.92 -11.47
CA THR A 193 4.19 -2.47 -12.21
C THR A 193 3.81 -1.38 -13.18
N TYR A 194 4.73 -0.43 -13.43
CA TYR A 194 4.49 0.64 -14.39
C TYR A 194 4.13 0.07 -15.78
N PRO A 195 3.14 0.64 -16.50
CA PRO A 195 2.31 1.80 -16.14
C PRO A 195 0.99 1.46 -15.41
N ASN A 196 0.81 0.22 -14.97
CA ASN A 196 -0.42 -0.30 -14.36
C ASN A 196 -0.26 -0.46 -12.85
N ARG A 197 0.18 0.60 -12.16
CA ARG A 197 0.27 0.59 -10.70
C ARG A 197 -1.03 1.04 -10.04
N SER A 198 -1.21 0.63 -8.80
CA SER A 198 -2.23 1.18 -7.90
C SER A 198 -1.56 1.75 -6.67
N LEU A 199 -2.12 2.84 -6.12
CA LEU A 199 -1.76 3.34 -4.81
C LEU A 199 -2.93 3.06 -3.88
N VAL A 200 -2.66 2.27 -2.84
CA VAL A 200 -3.67 1.83 -1.88
C VAL A 200 -3.38 2.49 -0.54
N PHE A 201 -4.40 3.07 0.07
CA PHE A 201 -4.41 3.49 1.47
C PHE A 201 -5.34 2.57 2.24
N GLU A 202 -4.84 1.85 3.24
CA GLU A 202 -5.61 0.91 4.03
C GLU A 202 -5.81 1.46 5.44
N PHE A 203 -7.06 1.74 5.77
CA PHE A 203 -7.48 2.22 7.07
C PHE A 203 -7.84 1.04 7.95
N TYR A 204 -7.17 0.90 9.08
CA TYR A 204 -7.60 0.04 10.17
C TYR A 204 -7.73 0.89 11.43
N THR A 205 -8.95 1.37 11.69
CA THR A 205 -9.26 2.39 12.70
C THR A 205 -10.45 1.94 13.55
N ALA A 206 -10.81 2.75 14.55
CA ALA A 206 -12.03 2.56 15.32
C ALA A 206 -12.77 3.88 15.53
N HIS A 207 -13.95 3.85 16.15
CA HIS A 207 -14.65 5.07 16.53
C HIS A 207 -13.97 5.79 17.71
N PHE A 208 -14.01 7.13 17.75
CA PHE A 208 -13.37 7.95 18.79
C PHE A 208 -13.77 7.62 20.24
N SER A 209 -14.97 7.08 20.45
CA SER A 209 -15.47 6.70 21.78
C SER A 209 -15.50 5.19 22.04
N SER A 210 -15.05 4.38 21.08
CA SER A 210 -15.01 2.92 21.24
C SER A 210 -13.88 2.29 20.42
N SER A 211 -12.82 1.86 21.11
CA SER A 211 -11.66 1.18 20.52
C SER A 211 -11.97 -0.18 19.91
N THR A 212 -13.18 -0.71 20.12
CA THR A 212 -13.65 -2.00 19.59
C THR A 212 -14.70 -1.86 18.49
N ARG A 213 -15.10 -0.63 18.13
CA ARG A 213 -15.98 -0.37 16.98
C ARG A 213 -15.11 -0.13 15.75
N TYR A 214 -14.74 -1.21 15.08
CA TYR A 214 -13.70 -1.24 14.04
C TYR A 214 -14.20 -0.83 12.66
N PHE A 215 -13.31 -0.19 11.91
CA PHE A 215 -13.47 0.14 10.51
C PHE A 215 -12.20 -0.27 9.75
N HIS A 216 -12.37 -1.17 8.80
CA HIS A 216 -11.32 -1.72 7.96
C HIS A 216 -11.72 -1.57 6.49
N PHE A 217 -11.05 -0.67 5.79
CA PHE A 217 -11.32 -0.41 4.38
C PHE A 217 -10.08 0.11 3.67
N GLN A 218 -10.10 0.06 2.34
CA GLN A 218 -9.06 0.61 1.49
C GLN A 218 -9.62 1.70 0.58
N ILE A 219 -8.79 2.67 0.25
CA ILE A 219 -8.99 3.64 -0.82
C ILE A 219 -7.90 3.39 -1.88
N VAL A 220 -8.31 3.11 -3.12
CA VAL A 220 -7.44 2.67 -4.21
C VAL A 220 -7.50 3.64 -5.37
N PHE A 221 -6.35 4.23 -5.70
CA PHE A 221 -6.15 5.02 -6.92
C PHE A 221 -5.39 4.20 -7.97
N TYR A 222 -5.66 4.44 -9.24
CA TYR A 222 -5.11 3.68 -10.36
C TYR A 222 -4.29 4.57 -11.29
N GLU A 223 -3.04 4.18 -11.57
CA GLU A 223 -2.14 4.94 -12.46
C GLU A 223 -2.65 4.93 -13.91
N ALA A 224 -3.03 3.76 -14.41
CA ALA A 224 -3.51 3.58 -15.79
C ALA A 224 -4.97 4.00 -15.98
N SER A 225 -5.68 4.40 -14.93
CA SER A 225 -7.09 4.79 -14.97
C SER A 225 -7.30 6.05 -14.12
N PRO A 226 -6.80 7.20 -14.59
CA PRO A 226 -6.90 8.45 -13.84
C PRO A 226 -8.37 8.81 -13.59
N TYR A 227 -8.59 9.49 -12.46
CA TYR A 227 -9.91 9.99 -12.04
C TYR A 227 -10.92 8.91 -11.63
N ILE A 228 -10.47 7.65 -11.57
CA ILE A 228 -11.18 6.53 -10.97
C ILE A 228 -10.58 6.23 -9.60
N VAL A 229 -11.44 6.07 -8.59
CA VAL A 229 -11.06 5.64 -7.24
C VAL A 229 -12.02 4.57 -6.73
N SER A 230 -11.49 3.53 -6.10
CA SER A 230 -12.28 2.44 -5.53
C SER A 230 -12.12 2.35 -4.02
N TYR A 231 -13.21 2.08 -3.32
CA TYR A 231 -13.23 1.79 -1.90
C TYR A 231 -13.57 0.32 -1.68
N LEU A 232 -12.72 -0.41 -0.95
CA LEU A 232 -12.91 -1.83 -0.64
C LEU A 232 -13.13 -1.95 0.87
N TYR A 233 -14.29 -2.43 1.30
CA TYR A 233 -14.62 -2.57 2.72
C TYR A 233 -14.48 -4.02 3.17
N TYR A 234 -13.78 -4.23 4.28
CA TYR A 234 -13.60 -5.53 4.91
C TYR A 234 -14.34 -5.63 6.24
N GLN A 235 -14.50 -4.51 6.95
CA GLN A 235 -15.27 -4.41 8.17
C GLN A 235 -15.75 -2.97 8.41
N ALA A 236 -17.01 -2.80 8.80
CA ALA A 236 -17.53 -1.55 9.34
C ALA A 236 -18.55 -1.89 10.42
N SER A 237 -18.20 -1.67 11.70
CA SER A 237 -18.99 -2.20 12.82
C SER A 237 -20.43 -1.68 12.90
N ASP A 238 -20.70 -0.48 12.39
CA ASP A 238 -22.04 0.12 12.31
C ASP A 238 -22.56 0.20 10.86
N GLY A 239 -21.88 -0.43 9.91
CA GLY A 239 -22.20 -0.39 8.49
C GLY A 239 -22.08 1.00 7.83
N GLY A 240 -21.40 1.96 8.48
CA GLY A 240 -21.31 3.34 8.00
C GLY A 240 -22.53 4.19 8.36
N ALA A 241 -23.31 3.79 9.38
CA ALA A 241 -24.55 4.45 9.77
C ALA A 241 -24.43 5.94 10.12
N SER A 242 -23.24 6.41 10.49
CA SER A 242 -22.94 7.82 10.78
C SER A 242 -21.93 8.45 9.83
N ALA A 243 -21.52 7.73 8.77
CA ALA A 243 -20.44 8.17 7.90
C ALA A 243 -20.94 8.78 6.58
N THR A 244 -20.08 9.57 5.94
CA THR A 244 -20.22 9.99 4.55
C THR A 244 -19.24 9.22 3.66
N ILE A 245 -19.76 8.61 2.60
CA ILE A 245 -18.97 7.88 1.59
C ILE A 245 -19.18 8.53 0.23
N GLY A 246 -18.09 8.96 -0.40
CA GLY A 246 -18.16 9.64 -1.69
C GLY A 246 -16.85 10.27 -2.13
N VAL A 247 -16.94 11.15 -3.12
CA VAL A 247 -15.83 11.96 -3.64
C VAL A 247 -16.32 13.38 -3.92
N GLN A 248 -15.44 14.37 -3.75
CA GLN A 248 -15.72 15.74 -4.18
C GLN A 248 -14.51 16.39 -4.84
N SER A 249 -14.75 17.37 -5.73
CA SER A 249 -13.71 18.18 -6.36
C SER A 249 -13.27 19.35 -5.46
N SER A 250 -14.21 19.98 -4.78
CA SER A 250 -13.98 21.11 -3.88
C SER A 250 -15.16 21.28 -2.94
N GLY A 251 -15.07 22.23 -2.02
CA GLY A 251 -16.18 22.59 -1.11
C GLY A 251 -17.45 23.08 -1.80
N ASN A 252 -17.38 23.43 -3.09
CA ASN A 252 -18.53 23.80 -3.91
C ASN A 252 -18.92 22.72 -4.93
N GLY A 253 -18.29 21.55 -4.87
CA GLY A 253 -18.48 20.46 -5.81
C GLY A 253 -17.67 20.63 -7.12
N PRO A 254 -17.98 19.82 -8.15
CA PRO A 254 -18.96 18.72 -8.13
C PRO A 254 -18.59 17.60 -7.14
N SER A 255 -19.57 16.76 -6.77
CA SER A 255 -19.39 15.60 -5.89
C SER A 255 -20.21 14.40 -6.37
N ILE A 256 -19.76 13.19 -6.00
CA ILE A 256 -20.52 11.94 -6.16
C ILE A 256 -20.65 11.32 -4.77
N THR A 257 -21.87 11.02 -4.36
CA THR A 257 -22.18 10.49 -3.03
C THR A 257 -22.73 9.07 -3.16
N TYR A 258 -22.16 8.14 -2.41
CA TYR A 258 -22.70 6.79 -2.26
C TYR A 258 -23.63 6.69 -1.05
N SER A 259 -23.20 7.21 0.10
CA SER A 259 -23.96 7.14 1.36
C SER A 259 -23.69 8.35 2.25
N VAL A 260 -24.68 8.74 3.04
CA VAL A 260 -24.57 9.74 4.12
C VAL A 260 -25.47 9.27 5.26
N ASN A 261 -24.89 8.96 6.41
CA ASN A 261 -25.63 8.54 7.60
C ASN A 261 -26.60 7.38 7.36
N LEU A 262 -26.16 6.39 6.57
CA LEU A 262 -26.93 5.19 6.24
C LEU A 262 -26.04 3.95 6.36
N ALA A 263 -26.54 2.92 7.03
CA ALA A 263 -25.87 1.63 7.18
C ALA A 263 -25.88 0.83 5.87
N THR A 264 -25.02 1.19 4.92
CA THR A 264 -24.96 0.59 3.58
C THR A 264 -23.79 -0.36 3.39
N VAL A 265 -22.75 -0.27 4.24
CA VAL A 265 -21.61 -1.18 4.20
C VAL A 265 -21.99 -2.47 4.95
N PRO A 266 -22.00 -3.64 4.28
CA PRO A 266 -22.27 -4.90 4.95
C PRO A 266 -21.25 -5.16 6.06
N TYR A 267 -21.74 -5.66 7.20
CA TYR A 267 -20.86 -6.08 8.28
C TYR A 267 -19.95 -7.21 7.80
N GLY A 268 -18.66 -6.92 7.67
CA GLY A 268 -17.67 -7.94 7.38
C GLY A 268 -17.09 -8.56 8.65
N THR A 269 -16.31 -9.62 8.47
CA THR A 269 -15.65 -10.30 9.57
C THR A 269 -14.15 -10.01 9.53
N SER A 270 -13.51 -9.93 10.70
CA SER A 270 -12.06 -9.67 10.80
C SER A 270 -11.17 -10.74 10.14
N THR A 271 -11.76 -11.79 9.57
CA THR A 271 -11.07 -12.95 9.00
C THR A 271 -11.17 -13.03 7.47
N THR A 272 -11.94 -12.16 6.82
CA THR A 272 -12.11 -12.21 5.35
C THR A 272 -11.07 -11.35 4.65
N ASN A 273 -10.25 -11.99 3.81
CA ASN A 273 -9.34 -11.29 2.88
C ASN A 273 -10.05 -10.76 1.62
N THR A 274 -11.37 -10.93 1.54
CA THR A 274 -12.20 -10.46 0.44
C THR A 274 -13.06 -9.31 0.94
N PRO A 275 -13.13 -8.18 0.21
CA PRO A 275 -14.05 -7.10 0.54
C PRO A 275 -15.51 -7.58 0.54
N THR A 276 -16.30 -7.15 1.50
CA THR A 276 -17.76 -7.36 1.54
C THR A 276 -18.52 -6.36 0.68
N LEU A 277 -17.88 -5.24 0.35
CA LEU A 277 -18.40 -4.23 -0.56
C LEU A 277 -17.22 -3.56 -1.26
N THR A 278 -17.36 -3.37 -2.56
CA THR A 278 -16.53 -2.48 -3.36
C THR A 278 -17.40 -1.38 -3.94
N VAL A 279 -16.98 -0.13 -3.82
CA VAL A 279 -17.61 1.03 -4.46
C VAL A 279 -16.56 1.72 -5.33
N THR A 280 -16.84 1.89 -6.62
CA THR A 280 -15.93 2.56 -7.55
C THR A 280 -16.56 3.83 -8.06
N PHE A 281 -15.85 4.95 -7.93
CA PHE A 281 -16.26 6.26 -8.41
C PHE A 281 -15.48 6.61 -9.68
N ASP A 282 -16.20 7.03 -10.71
CA ASP A 282 -15.64 7.56 -11.95
C ASP A 282 -15.94 9.07 -12.04
N THR A 283 -14.95 9.87 -11.66
CA THR A 283 -15.08 11.33 -11.65
C THR A 283 -14.99 11.95 -13.05
N ASN A 284 -14.68 11.17 -14.10
CA ASN A 284 -14.82 11.64 -15.48
C ASN A 284 -16.29 11.80 -15.86
N ASN A 285 -17.12 10.87 -15.40
CA ASN A 285 -18.52 10.74 -15.81
C ASN A 285 -19.51 11.16 -14.71
N GLY A 286 -19.03 11.42 -13.49
CA GLY A 286 -19.91 11.76 -12.37
C GLY A 286 -20.72 10.56 -11.86
N THR A 287 -20.21 9.34 -12.04
CA THR A 287 -20.93 8.10 -11.74
C THR A 287 -20.21 7.26 -10.68
N TYR A 288 -20.94 6.31 -10.10
CA TYR A 288 -20.36 5.26 -9.28
C TYR A 288 -20.99 3.91 -9.62
N SER A 289 -20.29 2.83 -9.26
CA SER A 289 -20.80 1.46 -9.25
C SER A 289 -20.48 0.80 -7.91
N SER A 290 -21.23 -0.22 -7.53
CA SER A 290 -20.97 -0.99 -6.31
C SER A 290 -21.24 -2.48 -6.52
N SER A 291 -20.43 -3.32 -5.88
CA SER A 291 -20.58 -4.77 -5.87
C SER A 291 -20.23 -5.34 -4.50
N GLY A 292 -20.97 -6.36 -4.04
CA GLY A 292 -20.70 -7.09 -2.80
C GLY A 292 -20.82 -8.59 -3.01
#